data_AF-A0A143ZU24-F1
#
_entry.id   AF-A0A143ZU24-F1
#
_cell.length_a   1.000
_cell.length_b   1.000
_cell.length_c   1.000
_cell.angle_alpha   90.00
_cell.angle_beta   90.00
_cell.angle_gamma   90.00
#
_symmetry.space_group_name_H-M   'P 1'
#
loop_
_entity.id
_entity.type
_entity.pdbx_description
1 polymer ?
#
loop_
_entity_poly.entity_id
_entity_poly.type
_entity_poly.pdbx_seq_one_letter_code
_entity_poly.pdbx_strand_id
1 'polypeptide(L)'
;MLQISEIVKKTEEMFDLFNEHFYDNELIRPAITVSPDGGRGAYGWCSINEIWNASGEKYQEMNLCAEYLDRPIFELTATLLHEMTHLYNLVHGIQDVSNNGYYHNLKFKATAEAHGLHIEKHDKYGWTVTTLDSEAEAWIRETLGDDKINASRLPMGGTTKGGSKKSKNRSIKYICPCCGTVIRVTREVNIICGDCGEPFERA
;
A
#
# COMPACT_ATOMS: atom_id res chain seq x y z
N MET A 1 -19.60 -19.11 13.12
CA MET A 1 -18.17 -19.25 13.53
C MET A 1 -17.35 -18.53 12.47
N LEU A 2 -16.33 -17.74 12.84
CA LEU A 2 -15.50 -17.03 11.86
C LEU A 2 -14.65 -18.03 11.06
N GLN A 3 -14.74 -18.01 9.73
CA GLN A 3 -13.92 -18.83 8.85
C GLN A 3 -13.08 -17.94 7.94
N ILE A 4 -11.76 -17.94 8.14
CA ILE A 4 -10.85 -17.13 7.31
C ILE A 4 -10.88 -17.57 5.84
N SER A 5 -11.10 -18.86 5.58
CA SER A 5 -11.27 -19.41 4.24
C SER A 5 -12.44 -18.79 3.47
N GLU A 6 -13.55 -18.45 4.15
CA GLU A 6 -14.70 -17.79 3.51
C GLU A 6 -14.37 -16.34 3.12
N ILE A 7 -13.56 -15.65 3.92
CA ILE A 7 -13.07 -14.30 3.61
C ILE A 7 -12.17 -14.32 2.39
N VAL A 8 -11.20 -15.24 2.36
CA VAL A 8 -10.29 -15.40 1.23
C VAL A 8 -11.08 -15.75 -0.04
N LYS A 9 -11.97 -16.75 0.04
CA LYS A 9 -12.82 -17.14 -1.08
C LYS A 9 -13.64 -15.97 -1.63
N LYS A 10 -14.27 -15.18 -0.75
CA LYS A 10 -15.02 -13.99 -1.18
C LYS A 10 -14.12 -12.95 -1.86
N THR A 11 -12.89 -12.78 -1.38
CA THR A 11 -11.92 -11.87 -2.02
C THR A 11 -11.52 -12.38 -3.40
N GLU A 12 -11.36 -13.69 -3.58
CA GLU A 12 -11.11 -14.31 -4.89
C GLU A 12 -12.29 -14.11 -5.85
N GLU A 13 -13.53 -14.31 -5.38
CA GLU A 13 -14.74 -14.08 -6.17
C GLU A 13 -14.87 -12.60 -6.59
N MET A 14 -14.56 -11.67 -5.68
CA MET A 14 -14.50 -10.23 -6.01
C MET A 14 -13.41 -9.92 -7.03
N PHE A 15 -12.24 -10.54 -6.92
CA PHE A 15 -11.17 -10.35 -7.91
C PHE A 15 -11.61 -10.82 -9.30
N ASP A 16 -12.20 -12.01 -9.42
CA ASP A 16 -12.66 -12.53 -10.71
C ASP A 16 -13.70 -11.61 -11.35
N LEU A 17 -14.66 -11.18 -10.55
CA LEU A 17 -15.73 -10.27 -10.97
C LEU A 17 -15.16 -8.93 -11.46
N PHE A 18 -14.16 -8.39 -10.76
CA PHE A 18 -13.52 -7.13 -11.15
C PHE A 18 -12.60 -7.31 -12.37
N ASN A 19 -11.95 -8.45 -12.49
CA ASN A 19 -11.11 -8.76 -13.64
C ASN A 19 -11.95 -8.85 -14.91
N GLU A 20 -13.10 -9.51 -14.83
CA GLU A 20 -14.07 -9.57 -15.92
C GLU A 20 -14.58 -8.18 -16.31
N HIS A 21 -14.97 -7.36 -15.33
CA HIS A 21 -15.64 -6.09 -15.61
C HIS A 21 -14.68 -4.94 -15.98
N PHE A 22 -13.58 -4.79 -15.25
CA PHE A 22 -12.68 -3.65 -15.40
C PHE A 22 -11.44 -3.95 -16.25
N TYR A 23 -11.02 -5.22 -16.36
CA TYR A 23 -9.74 -5.60 -16.96
C TYR A 23 -9.85 -6.60 -18.12
N ASP A 24 -11.05 -6.79 -18.69
CA ASP A 24 -11.30 -7.69 -19.82
C ASP A 24 -10.74 -9.12 -19.65
N ASN A 25 -10.68 -9.61 -18.40
CA ASN A 25 -10.06 -10.88 -18.00
C ASN A 25 -8.56 -11.01 -18.34
N GLU A 26 -7.83 -9.91 -18.50
CA GLU A 26 -6.39 -9.93 -18.80
C GLU A 26 -5.52 -10.35 -17.61
N LEU A 27 -6.03 -10.24 -16.38
CA LEU A 27 -5.25 -10.57 -15.18
C LEU A 27 -5.33 -12.05 -14.84
N ILE A 28 -4.17 -12.68 -14.67
CA ILE A 28 -4.07 -14.00 -14.04
C ILE A 28 -4.24 -13.82 -12.54
N ARG A 29 -5.09 -14.63 -11.91
CA ARG A 29 -5.35 -14.53 -10.47
C ARG A 29 -4.04 -14.71 -9.67
N PRO A 30 -3.63 -13.71 -8.87
CA PRO A 30 -2.46 -13.84 -8.00
C PRO A 30 -2.80 -14.75 -6.81
N ALA A 31 -1.80 -15.10 -6.00
CA ALA A 31 -2.06 -15.68 -4.68
C ALA A 31 -2.72 -14.62 -3.80
N ILE A 32 -4.02 -14.78 -3.52
CA ILE A 32 -4.79 -13.85 -2.69
C ILE A 32 -4.66 -14.25 -1.23
N THR A 33 -4.18 -13.32 -0.40
CA THR A 33 -3.92 -13.57 1.02
C THR A 33 -4.62 -12.56 1.91
N VAL A 34 -4.92 -12.99 3.14
CA VAL A 34 -5.39 -12.12 4.22
C VAL A 34 -4.41 -12.25 5.38
N SER A 35 -3.68 -11.18 5.66
CA SER A 35 -2.63 -11.17 6.69
C SER A 35 -2.57 -9.81 7.39
N PRO A 36 -1.99 -9.71 8.60
CA PRO A 36 -1.82 -8.43 9.28
C PRO A 36 -0.96 -7.43 8.49
N ASP A 37 -1.24 -6.14 8.66
CA ASP A 37 -0.48 -5.04 8.03
C ASP A 37 1.00 -4.93 8.47
N GLY A 38 1.38 -5.64 9.54
CA GLY A 38 2.72 -5.58 10.12
C GLY A 38 3.11 -4.21 10.67
N GLY A 39 2.13 -3.37 11.03
CA GLY A 39 2.34 -2.00 11.51
C GLY A 39 2.67 -0.98 10.42
N ARG A 40 2.48 -1.34 9.14
CA ARG A 40 2.75 -0.45 8.00
C ARG A 40 1.63 0.57 7.77
N GLY A 41 0.42 0.30 8.27
CA GLY A 41 -0.77 1.11 8.05
C GLY A 41 -1.27 1.08 6.60
N ALA A 42 -0.93 0.05 5.84
CA ALA A 42 -1.44 -0.19 4.49
C ALA A 42 -2.72 -1.02 4.55
N TYR A 43 -3.64 -0.83 3.59
CA TYR A 43 -4.88 -1.60 3.52
C TYR A 43 -4.75 -2.90 2.70
N GLY A 44 -3.76 -2.93 1.80
CA GLY A 44 -3.36 -4.09 1.01
C GLY A 44 -1.99 -3.86 0.40
N TRP A 45 -1.51 -4.84 -0.36
CA TRP A 45 -0.35 -4.70 -1.25
C TRP A 45 -0.36 -5.75 -2.35
N CYS A 46 0.21 -5.41 -3.50
CA CYS A 46 0.63 -6.34 -4.55
C CYS A 46 2.15 -6.53 -4.53
N SER A 47 2.63 -7.78 -4.62
CA SER A 47 4.06 -8.05 -4.72
C SER A 47 4.56 -7.82 -6.15
N ILE A 48 5.68 -7.09 -6.28
CA ILE A 48 6.33 -6.83 -7.58
C ILE A 48 6.82 -8.13 -8.22
N ASN A 49 7.38 -9.03 -7.42
CA ASN A 49 7.91 -10.30 -7.88
C ASN A 49 6.90 -11.42 -7.61
N GLU A 50 7.03 -12.50 -8.37
CA GLU A 50 6.31 -13.75 -8.10
C GLU A 50 6.98 -14.45 -6.90
N ILE A 51 6.31 -14.44 -5.76
CA ILE A 51 6.84 -14.96 -4.49
C ILE A 51 6.18 -16.27 -4.07
N TRP A 52 5.06 -16.62 -4.70
CA TRP A 52 4.37 -17.89 -4.49
C TRP A 52 4.76 -18.89 -5.56
N ASN A 53 4.86 -20.17 -5.17
CA ASN A 53 5.07 -21.28 -6.10
C ASN A 53 4.00 -22.34 -5.84
N ALA A 54 3.30 -22.75 -6.89
CA ALA A 54 2.39 -23.88 -6.85
C ALA A 54 2.64 -24.76 -8.08
N SER A 55 3.04 -26.02 -7.84
CA SER A 55 3.21 -27.02 -8.90
C SER A 55 4.11 -26.59 -10.06
N GLY A 56 5.12 -25.75 -9.79
CA GLY A 56 6.06 -25.24 -10.81
C GLY A 56 5.66 -23.91 -11.44
N GLU A 57 4.43 -23.44 -11.23
CA GLU A 57 3.99 -22.09 -11.60
C GLU A 57 4.29 -21.11 -10.48
N LYS A 58 4.54 -19.85 -10.86
CA LYS A 58 4.83 -18.77 -9.93
C LYS A 58 3.75 -17.70 -10.00
N TYR A 59 3.49 -17.07 -8.87
CA TYR A 59 2.43 -16.07 -8.75
C TYR A 59 2.90 -14.89 -7.90
N GLN A 60 2.49 -13.68 -8.29
CA GLN A 60 2.48 -12.53 -7.40
C GLN A 60 1.53 -12.80 -6.22
N GLU A 61 1.76 -12.10 -5.12
CA GLU A 61 0.85 -12.00 -4.00
C GLU A 61 0.01 -10.74 -4.13
N MET A 62 -1.28 -10.86 -3.81
CA MET A 62 -2.13 -9.71 -3.53
C MET A 62 -2.74 -9.91 -2.15
N ASN A 63 -2.29 -9.11 -1.19
CA ASN A 63 -2.71 -9.23 0.20
C ASN A 63 -3.72 -8.14 0.54
N LEU A 64 -4.76 -8.51 1.29
CA LEU A 64 -5.59 -7.58 2.04
C LEU A 64 -5.27 -7.65 3.52
N CYS A 65 -5.12 -6.48 4.14
CA CYS A 65 -4.77 -6.39 5.55
C CYS A 65 -5.97 -6.73 6.44
N ALA A 66 -5.80 -7.72 7.30
CA ALA A 66 -6.87 -8.28 8.11
C ALA A 66 -7.54 -7.24 9.04
N GLU A 67 -6.82 -6.20 9.45
CA GLU A 67 -7.29 -5.12 10.32
C GLU A 67 -8.34 -4.20 9.67
N TYR A 68 -8.49 -4.23 8.34
CA TYR A 68 -9.27 -3.24 7.58
C TYR A 68 -10.35 -3.85 6.68
N LEU A 69 -10.67 -5.13 6.89
CA LEU A 69 -11.63 -5.87 6.09
C LEU A 69 -13.09 -5.49 6.38
N ASP A 70 -13.39 -4.94 7.55
CA ASP A 70 -14.73 -4.50 7.98
C ASP A 70 -15.10 -3.07 7.58
N ARG A 71 -14.26 -2.43 6.77
CA ARG A 71 -14.54 -1.12 6.16
C ARG A 71 -15.74 -1.21 5.21
N PRO A 72 -16.37 -0.07 4.88
CA PRO A 72 -17.44 -0.04 3.88
C PRO A 72 -17.01 -0.75 2.59
N ILE A 73 -17.94 -1.48 1.96
CA ILE A 73 -17.64 -2.29 0.77
C ILE A 73 -16.95 -1.47 -0.32
N PHE A 74 -17.40 -0.23 -0.56
CA PHE A 74 -16.78 0.69 -1.53
C PHE A 74 -15.31 1.02 -1.23
N GLU A 75 -14.92 1.12 0.04
CA GLU A 75 -13.51 1.34 0.41
C GLU A 75 -12.66 0.07 0.24
N LEU A 76 -13.27 -1.09 0.50
CA LEU A 76 -12.61 -2.38 0.30
C LEU A 76 -12.42 -2.66 -1.20
N THR A 77 -13.44 -2.41 -2.02
CA THR A 77 -13.37 -2.57 -3.48
C THR A 77 -12.36 -1.61 -4.10
N ALA A 78 -12.34 -0.34 -3.66
CA ALA A 78 -11.33 0.62 -4.10
C ALA A 78 -9.91 0.15 -3.75
N THR A 79 -9.72 -0.50 -2.59
CA THR A 79 -8.43 -1.09 -2.23
C THR A 79 -8.08 -2.28 -3.12
N LEU A 80 -9.03 -3.16 -3.39
CA LEU A 80 -8.78 -4.32 -4.26
C LEU A 80 -8.41 -3.87 -5.69
N LEU A 81 -9.18 -2.94 -6.28
CA LEU A 81 -8.90 -2.37 -7.60
C LEU A 81 -7.56 -1.61 -7.65
N HIS A 82 -7.15 -0.98 -6.56
CA HIS A 82 -5.82 -0.36 -6.44
C HIS A 82 -4.71 -1.41 -6.61
N GLU A 83 -4.80 -2.52 -5.89
CA GLU A 83 -3.81 -3.59 -6.01
C GLU A 83 -3.89 -4.30 -7.38
N MET A 84 -5.07 -4.42 -7.97
CA MET A 84 -5.25 -4.91 -9.33
C MET A 84 -4.62 -3.98 -10.38
N THR A 85 -4.62 -2.65 -10.15
CA THR A 85 -3.91 -1.69 -11.01
C THR A 85 -2.42 -1.99 -11.05
N HIS A 86 -1.81 -2.27 -9.89
CA HIS A 86 -0.41 -2.71 -9.83
C HIS A 86 -0.20 -4.00 -10.60
N LEU A 87 -1.08 -4.99 -10.41
CA LEU A 87 -0.98 -6.27 -11.13
C LEU A 87 -1.07 -6.08 -12.65
N TYR A 88 -2.02 -5.28 -13.13
CA TYR A 88 -2.15 -4.93 -14.54
C TYR A 88 -0.86 -4.30 -15.08
N ASN A 89 -0.32 -3.33 -14.34
CA ASN A 89 0.90 -2.64 -14.74
C ASN A 89 2.09 -3.61 -14.79
N LEU A 90 2.19 -4.58 -13.87
CA LEU A 90 3.21 -5.63 -13.91
C LEU A 90 3.07 -6.51 -15.16
N VAL A 91 1.86 -6.98 -15.48
CA VAL A 91 1.57 -7.78 -16.68
C VAL A 91 1.97 -7.03 -17.96
N HIS A 92 1.77 -5.72 -17.98
CA HIS A 92 2.05 -4.86 -19.14
C HIS A 92 3.43 -4.21 -19.14
N GLY A 93 4.31 -4.55 -18.18
CA GLY A 93 5.65 -3.96 -18.08
C GLY A 93 5.66 -2.44 -17.80
N ILE A 94 4.58 -1.91 -17.20
CA ILE A 94 4.43 -0.51 -16.83
C ILE A 94 5.05 -0.30 -15.45
N GLN A 95 6.14 0.47 -15.40
CA GLN A 95 6.71 0.90 -14.13
C GLN A 95 5.89 2.04 -13.52
N ASP A 96 4.98 1.71 -12.61
CA ASP A 96 3.96 2.59 -12.04
C ASP A 96 4.33 3.21 -10.68
N VAL A 97 5.33 2.63 -10.02
CA VAL A 97 5.92 3.15 -8.78
C VAL A 97 7.40 3.52 -8.94
N SER A 98 7.84 4.43 -8.07
CA SER A 98 9.21 4.94 -7.99
C SER A 98 9.63 5.04 -6.52
N ASN A 99 10.87 5.47 -6.26
CA ASN A 99 11.42 5.56 -4.90
C ASN A 99 11.30 4.22 -4.15
N ASN A 100 11.80 3.14 -4.77
CA ASN A 100 11.75 1.79 -4.22
C ASN A 100 10.33 1.31 -3.84
N GLY A 101 9.34 1.65 -4.67
CA GLY A 101 7.95 1.25 -4.50
C GLY A 101 7.10 2.19 -3.63
N TYR A 102 7.66 3.27 -3.08
CA TYR A 102 6.92 4.17 -2.18
C TYR A 102 6.11 5.26 -2.87
N TYR A 103 6.44 5.63 -4.11
CA TYR A 103 5.84 6.79 -4.77
C TYR A 103 5.13 6.38 -6.07
N HIS A 104 3.80 6.51 -6.08
CA HIS A 104 2.94 6.22 -7.22
C HIS A 104 3.04 7.36 -8.24
N ASN A 105 3.45 7.01 -9.47
CA ASN A 105 3.71 7.99 -10.52
C ASN A 105 2.46 8.22 -11.39
N LEU A 106 2.57 9.06 -12.43
CA LEU A 106 1.45 9.37 -13.31
C LEU A 106 0.96 8.17 -14.14
N LYS A 107 1.79 7.14 -14.34
CA LYS A 107 1.37 5.92 -15.03
C LYS A 107 0.44 5.10 -14.15
N PHE A 108 0.71 5.00 -12.85
CA PHE A 108 -0.23 4.41 -11.89
C PHE A 108 -1.60 5.11 -11.98
N LYS A 109 -1.59 6.45 -11.90
CA LYS A 109 -2.81 7.27 -12.02
C LYS A 109 -3.56 6.94 -13.31
N ALA A 110 -2.87 6.96 -14.45
CA ALA A 110 -3.49 6.74 -15.75
C ALA A 110 -4.13 5.34 -15.85
N THR A 111 -3.45 4.30 -15.38
CA THR A 111 -4.02 2.94 -15.34
C THR A 111 -5.21 2.87 -14.39
N ALA A 112 -5.07 3.35 -13.15
CA ALA A 112 -6.15 3.34 -12.16
C ALA A 112 -7.42 4.03 -12.68
N GLU A 113 -7.26 5.22 -13.27
CA GLU A 113 -8.38 5.98 -13.84
C GLU A 113 -8.99 5.35 -15.09
N ALA A 114 -8.24 4.52 -15.81
CA ALA A 114 -8.80 3.73 -16.90
C ALA A 114 -9.61 2.51 -16.40
N HIS A 115 -9.48 2.14 -15.13
CA HIS A 115 -10.05 0.90 -14.56
C HIS A 115 -10.95 1.19 -13.33
N GLY A 116 -11.73 2.27 -13.39
CA GLY A 116 -12.82 2.52 -12.43
C GLY A 116 -12.44 3.29 -11.17
N LEU A 117 -11.23 3.87 -11.09
CA LEU A 117 -10.76 4.59 -9.92
C LEU A 117 -10.62 6.09 -10.18
N HIS A 118 -10.87 6.90 -9.15
CA HIS A 118 -10.42 8.29 -9.08
C HIS A 118 -9.21 8.37 -8.16
N ILE A 119 -8.10 8.97 -8.65
CA ILE A 119 -6.83 9.03 -7.92
C ILE A 119 -6.38 10.48 -7.70
N GLU A 120 -6.18 10.83 -6.43
CA GLU A 120 -5.59 12.10 -6.03
C GLU A 120 -4.14 11.94 -5.53
N LYS A 121 -3.40 13.06 -5.62
CA LYS A 121 -2.01 13.11 -5.23
C LYS A 121 -1.85 13.33 -3.74
N HIS A 122 -1.19 12.40 -3.06
CA HIS A 122 -0.66 12.56 -1.73
C HIS A 122 0.76 13.16 -1.77
N ASP A 123 1.03 14.14 -0.91
CA ASP A 123 2.32 14.86 -0.86
C ASP A 123 3.55 13.94 -0.78
N LYS A 124 3.46 12.86 -0.01
CA LYS A 124 4.58 11.94 0.24
C LYS A 124 4.61 10.72 -0.68
N TYR A 125 3.43 10.24 -1.09
CA TYR A 125 3.29 8.90 -1.69
C TYR A 125 2.85 8.95 -3.16
N GLY A 126 2.73 10.14 -3.72
CA GLY A 126 2.34 10.34 -5.12
C GLY A 126 0.86 10.10 -5.33
N TRP A 127 0.48 9.63 -6.51
CA TRP A 127 -0.91 9.42 -6.91
C TRP A 127 -1.47 8.14 -6.28
N THR A 128 -2.01 8.22 -5.06
CA THR A 128 -2.39 7.04 -4.26
C THR A 128 -3.69 7.20 -3.46
N VAL A 129 -4.19 8.44 -3.29
CA VAL A 129 -5.47 8.64 -2.59
C VAL A 129 -6.56 8.13 -3.52
N THR A 130 -7.15 6.99 -3.16
CA THR A 130 -7.96 6.19 -4.07
C THR A 130 -9.41 6.18 -3.62
N THR A 131 -10.30 6.50 -4.55
CA THR A 131 -11.75 6.28 -4.44
C THR A 131 -12.25 5.62 -5.71
N LEU A 132 -13.45 5.04 -5.69
CA LEU A 132 -14.13 4.65 -6.93
C LEU A 132 -14.49 5.92 -7.70
N ASP A 133 -14.51 5.85 -9.04
CA ASP A 133 -15.23 6.83 -9.82
C ASP A 133 -16.75 6.60 -9.74
N SER A 134 -17.54 7.50 -10.32
CA SER A 134 -19.00 7.44 -10.24
C SER A 134 -19.61 6.23 -10.96
N GLU A 135 -19.00 5.76 -12.04
CA GLU A 135 -19.52 4.63 -12.83
C GLU A 135 -19.22 3.31 -12.11
N ALA A 136 -17.98 3.14 -11.65
CA ALA A 136 -17.57 2.01 -10.83
C ALA A 136 -18.36 1.95 -9.53
N GLU A 137 -18.59 3.08 -8.83
CA GLU A 137 -19.40 3.07 -7.61
C GLU A 137 -20.84 2.61 -7.87
N ALA A 138 -21.47 3.08 -8.95
CA ALA A 138 -22.82 2.66 -9.31
C ALA A 138 -22.88 1.16 -9.63
N TRP A 139 -21.92 0.66 -10.40
CA TRP A 139 -21.84 -0.76 -10.75
C TRP A 139 -21.56 -1.64 -9.52
N ILE A 140 -20.66 -1.23 -8.62
CA ILE A 140 -20.40 -1.95 -7.36
C ILE A 140 -21.64 -1.98 -6.47
N ARG A 141 -22.40 -0.88 -6.42
CA ARG A 141 -23.65 -0.82 -5.66
C ARG A 141 -24.71 -1.77 -6.20
N GLU A 142 -24.84 -1.88 -7.51
CA GLU A 142 -25.76 -2.81 -8.16
C GLU A 142 -25.32 -4.27 -7.96
N THR A 143 -24.03 -4.53 -8.12
CA THR A 143 -23.49 -5.90 -8.15
C THR A 143 -23.29 -6.51 -6.77
N LEU A 144 -22.74 -5.74 -5.82
CA LEU A 144 -22.42 -6.21 -4.47
C LEU A 144 -23.40 -5.72 -3.41
N GLY A 145 -24.10 -4.60 -3.65
CA GLY A 145 -25.00 -4.00 -2.66
C GLY A 145 -24.32 -3.78 -1.30
N ASP A 146 -24.91 -4.35 -0.25
CA ASP A 146 -24.37 -4.33 1.12
C ASP A 146 -23.58 -5.59 1.49
N ASP A 147 -23.18 -6.40 0.50
CA ASP A 147 -22.44 -7.65 0.71
C ASP A 147 -20.98 -7.39 1.16
N LYS A 148 -20.83 -6.90 2.38
CA LYS A 148 -19.54 -6.58 3.01
C LYS A 148 -18.94 -7.76 3.75
N ILE A 149 -17.64 -7.69 4.01
CA ILE A 149 -16.95 -8.59 4.94
C ILE A 149 -17.16 -8.03 6.35
N ASN A 150 -17.80 -8.79 7.25
CA ASN A 150 -18.09 -8.36 8.62
C ASN A 150 -17.11 -8.97 9.63
N ALA A 151 -15.82 -8.94 9.31
CA ALA A 151 -14.77 -9.48 10.15
C ALA A 151 -13.48 -8.68 9.98
N SER A 152 -12.81 -8.36 11.07
CA SER A 152 -11.50 -7.71 11.07
C SER A 152 -10.64 -8.24 12.21
N ARG A 153 -9.33 -8.18 12.03
CA ARG A 153 -8.36 -8.49 13.08
C ARG A 153 -8.23 -7.30 14.02
N LEU A 154 -8.34 -7.55 15.32
CA LEU A 154 -8.05 -6.53 16.32
C LEU A 154 -6.55 -6.21 16.37
N PRO A 155 -6.16 -4.92 16.46
CA PRO A 155 -4.76 -4.55 16.63
C PRO A 155 -4.17 -5.19 17.89
N MET A 156 -3.03 -5.88 17.76
CA MET A 156 -2.28 -6.33 18.94
C MET A 156 -1.64 -5.11 19.60
N GLY A 157 -2.26 -4.58 20.65
CA GLY A 157 -1.80 -3.40 21.39
C GLY A 157 -2.42 -2.12 20.84
N GLY A 158 -3.24 -1.47 21.67
CA GLY A 158 -4.10 -0.36 21.28
C GLY A 158 -3.38 0.78 20.56
N THR A 159 -3.66 0.92 19.27
CA THR A 159 -3.74 2.23 18.62
C THR A 159 -4.93 2.18 17.68
N THR A 160 -6.05 2.73 18.15
CA THR A 160 -7.11 3.22 17.26
C THR A 160 -6.47 4.17 16.24
N LYS A 161 -7.03 4.20 15.02
CA LYS A 161 -6.73 5.21 13.99
C LYS A 161 -6.83 6.61 14.61
N GLY A 162 -5.70 7.10 15.08
CA GLY A 162 -5.47 8.44 15.58
C GLY A 162 -4.03 8.68 15.22
N GLY A 163 -3.81 9.58 14.26
CA GLY A 163 -2.60 9.70 13.46
C GLY A 163 -1.36 9.24 14.20
N SER A 164 -0.62 8.31 13.58
CA SER A 164 0.70 7.96 14.09
C SER A 164 1.37 9.29 14.42
N LYS A 165 1.64 9.51 15.72
CA LYS A 165 2.57 10.56 16.07
C LYS A 165 3.78 10.16 15.27
N LYS A 166 4.02 10.86 14.14
CA LYS A 166 5.27 10.77 13.37
C LYS A 166 6.30 10.54 14.44
N SER A 167 7.04 9.43 14.39
CA SER A 167 8.21 9.33 15.25
C SER A 167 8.97 10.61 14.91
N LYS A 168 8.95 11.57 15.85
CA LYS A 168 9.63 12.86 15.63
C LYS A 168 11.01 12.41 15.24
N ASN A 169 11.48 12.80 14.06
CA ASN A 169 12.79 12.41 13.62
C ASN A 169 13.75 13.02 14.66
N ARG A 170 14.17 12.22 15.66
CA ARG A 170 14.97 12.65 16.80
C ARG A 170 16.44 12.77 16.39
N SER A 171 16.72 12.77 15.09
CA SER A 171 18.05 12.99 14.58
C SER A 171 18.43 14.46 14.78
N ILE A 172 19.39 14.69 15.66
CA ILE A 172 20.01 15.99 15.89
C ILE A 172 21.02 16.19 14.76
N LYS A 173 20.95 17.33 14.07
CA LYS A 173 21.88 17.71 13.02
C LYS A 173 23.09 18.40 13.65
N TYR A 174 24.27 17.97 13.24
CA TYR A 174 25.53 18.58 13.61
C TYR A 174 26.29 18.97 12.34
N ILE A 175 26.99 20.09 12.39
CA ILE A 175 27.78 20.65 11.28
C ILE A 175 29.18 20.94 11.79
N CYS A 176 30.20 20.47 11.07
CA CYS A 176 31.56 20.89 11.35
C CYS A 176 31.72 22.36 10.90
N PRO A 177 32.12 23.28 11.79
CA PRO A 177 32.23 24.71 11.45
C PRO A 177 33.34 24.99 10.43
N CYS A 178 34.32 24.10 10.30
CA CYS A 178 35.46 24.28 9.39
C CYS A 178 35.16 23.79 7.96
N CYS A 179 34.74 22.53 7.80
CA CYS A 179 34.56 21.91 6.47
C CYS A 179 33.10 21.77 6.03
N GLY A 180 32.13 22.11 6.88
CA GLY A 180 30.70 22.02 6.56
C GLY A 180 30.16 20.59 6.50
N THR A 181 30.95 19.58 6.87
CA THR A 181 30.49 18.19 6.96
C THR A 181 29.27 18.10 7.87
N VAL A 182 28.25 17.35 7.44
CA VAL A 182 26.98 17.19 8.16
C VAL A 182 26.83 15.77 8.66
N ILE A 183 26.57 15.62 9.96
CA ILE A 183 26.24 14.34 10.57
C ILE A 183 24.88 14.43 11.28
N ARG A 184 24.18 13.30 11.38
CA ARG A 184 22.88 13.19 12.04
C ARG A 184 22.93 12.06 13.06
N VAL A 185 22.56 12.35 14.30
CA VAL A 185 22.68 11.41 15.44
C VAL A 185 21.39 11.35 16.24
N THR A 186 21.06 10.20 16.82
CA THR A 186 19.78 9.96 17.50
C THR A 186 19.77 10.36 18.99
N ARG A 187 20.89 10.85 19.53
CA ARG A 187 21.08 11.36 20.90
C ARG A 187 22.13 12.47 20.93
N GLU A 188 22.16 13.29 21.97
CA GLU A 188 23.22 14.29 22.16
C GLU A 188 24.57 13.62 22.43
N VAL A 189 25.59 14.07 21.70
CA VAL A 189 26.95 13.53 21.71
C VAL A 189 27.95 14.64 21.43
N ASN A 190 29.14 14.51 21.99
CA ASN A 190 30.29 15.33 21.63
C ASN A 190 31.08 14.60 20.55
N ILE A 191 31.19 15.20 19.36
CA ILE A 191 31.84 14.60 18.18
C ILE A 191 32.90 15.57 17.69
N ILE A 192 34.09 15.06 17.39
CA ILE A 192 35.19 15.82 16.80
C ILE A 192 35.31 15.43 15.33
N CYS A 193 35.51 16.41 14.45
CA CYS A 193 35.84 16.17 13.05
C CYS A 193 37.27 15.64 12.95
N GLY A 194 37.45 14.41 12.48
CA GLY A 194 38.77 13.82 12.30
C GLY A 194 39.66 14.56 11.30
N ASP A 195 39.05 15.24 10.32
CA ASP A 195 39.78 16.00 9.30
C ASP A 195 40.17 17.41 9.77
N CYS A 196 39.33 18.05 10.60
CA CYS A 196 39.53 19.44 11.02
C CYS A 196 40.00 19.59 12.47
N GLY A 197 39.93 18.54 13.29
CA GLY A 197 40.24 18.60 14.73
C GLY A 197 39.22 19.34 15.59
N GLU A 198 38.23 20.01 14.99
CA GLU A 198 37.24 20.83 15.68
C GLU A 198 35.98 20.04 16.07
N PRO A 199 35.31 20.39 17.20
CA PRO A 199 34.04 19.80 17.57
C PRO A 199 32.95 20.20 16.58
N PHE A 200 32.06 19.25 16.28
CA PHE A 200 30.86 19.53 15.52
C PHE A 200 29.88 20.39 16.35
N GLU A 201 29.26 21.36 15.70
CA GLU A 201 28.27 22.25 16.30
C GLU A 201 26.85 21.83 15.93
N ARG A 202 25.90 22.00 16.85
CA ARG A 202 24.50 21.68 16.61
C ARG A 202 23.87 22.74 15.70
N ALA A 203 23.17 22.29 14.67
CA ALA A 203 22.42 23.13 13.72
C ALA A 203 20.91 23.04 13.89
#